data_AF-A0A521PEI7-F1
#
_entry.id   AF-A0A521PEI7-F1
#
_cell.length_a   1.000
_cell.length_b   1.000
_cell.length_c   1.000
_cell.angle_alpha   90.00
_cell.angle_beta   90.00
_cell.angle_gamma   90.00
#
_symmetry.space_group_name_H-M   'P 1'
#
loop_
_entity.id
_entity.type
_entity.pdbx_description
1 polymer ?
#
loop_
_entity_poly.entity_id
_entity_poly.type
_entity_poly.pdbx_seq_one_letter_code
_entity_poly.pdbx_strand_id
1 'polypeptide(L)' 'MSIALIDYGAGNLHSVYNALRKAGADDVVITADADVVARADRVVLPGVGAFRACRDALV' A
#
# COMPACT_ATOMS: atom_id res chain seq x y z
N MET A 1 8.88 -10.43 -6.99
CA MET A 1 7.67 -9.76 -7.51
C MET A 1 7.24 -8.82 -6.41
N SER A 2 7.55 -7.54 -6.56
CA SER A 2 7.45 -6.56 -5.49
C SER A 2 6.06 -5.93 -5.45
N ILE A 3 5.45 -5.88 -4.26
CA ILE A 3 4.16 -5.25 -4.04
C ILE A 3 4.37 -3.97 -3.24
N ALA A 4 4.10 -2.82 -3.83
CA ALA A 4 4.07 -1.56 -3.11
C ALA A 4 2.73 -1.43 -2.36
N LEU A 5 2.78 -1.43 -1.03
CA LEU A 5 1.66 -1.10 -0.17
C LEU A 5 1.74 0.39 0.20
N ILE A 6 0.83 1.19 -0.36
CA ILE A 6 0.90 2.65 -0.24
C ILE A 6 0.53 3.08 1.18
N ASP A 7 1.45 3.75 1.87
CA ASP A 7 1.19 4.43 3.13
C ASP A 7 0.70 5.85 2.86
N TYR A 8 -0.59 6.08 3.10
CA TYR A 8 -1.22 7.41 2.99
C TYR A 8 -1.67 7.95 4.36
N GLY A 9 -1.10 7.42 5.45
CA GLY A 9 -1.36 7.90 6.81
C GLY A 9 -2.69 7.41 7.44
N ALA A 10 -3.46 6.56 6.77
CA ALA A 10 -4.69 6.00 7.34
C ALA A 10 -4.48 4.57 7.86
N GLY A 11 -4.89 4.36 9.11
CA GLY A 11 -4.61 3.16 9.89
C GLY A 11 -5.35 1.91 9.43
N ASN A 12 -4.64 1.04 8.71
CA ASN A 12 -4.72 -0.43 8.81
C ASN A 12 -3.58 -1.16 8.06
N LEU A 13 -2.46 -0.49 7.78
CA LEU A 13 -1.35 -1.00 6.97
C LEU A 13 -0.85 -2.37 7.44
N HIS A 14 -0.71 -2.57 8.75
CA HIS A 14 -0.28 -3.84 9.31
C HIS A 14 -1.25 -4.99 9.04
N SER A 15 -2.57 -4.75 9.01
CA SER A 15 -3.55 -5.78 8.68
C SER A 15 -3.47 -6.16 7.21
N VAL A 16 -3.32 -5.19 6.31
CA VAL A 16 -3.17 -5.43 4.88
C VAL A 16 -1.84 -6.12 4.58
N TYR A 17 -0.75 -5.67 5.19
CA TYR A 17 0.56 -6.30 5.10
C TYR A 17 0.52 -7.77 5.53
N ASN A 18 -0.10 -8.06 6.68
CA ASN A 18 -0.26 -9.44 7.15
C ASN A 18 -1.16 -10.27 6.23
N ALA A 19 -2.22 -9.70 5.68
CA ALA A 19 -3.08 -10.38 4.71
C ALA A 19 -2.31 -10.72 3.41
N LEU A 20 -1.50 -9.78 2.91
CA LEU A 20 -0.65 -9.98 1.73
C LEU A 20 0.39 -11.08 1.98
N ARG A 21 1.07 -11.06 3.14
CA ARG A 21 2.00 -12.14 3.52
C ARG A 21 1.30 -13.49 3.61
N LYS A 22 0.10 -13.56 4.20
CA LYS A 22 -0.70 -14.79 4.28
C LYS A 22 -1.17 -15.29 2.90
N ALA A 23 -1.35 -14.38 1.94
CA ALA A 23 -1.69 -14.70 0.56
C ALA A 23 -0.48 -15.17 -0.28
N GLY A 24 0.73 -15.22 0.30
CA GLY A 24 1.96 -15.63 -0.38
C GLY A 24 2.75 -14.49 -1.02
N ALA A 25 2.47 -13.23 -0.65
CA ALA A 25 3.32 -12.12 -1.05
C ALA A 25 4.49 -11.97 -0.08
N ASP A 26 5.67 -12.43 -0.49
CA ASP A 26 6.88 -12.37 0.34
C ASP A 26 7.60 -11.02 0.29
N ASP A 27 7.40 -10.26 -0.79
CA ASP A 27 8.09 -9.00 -1.11
C ASP A 27 7.09 -7.84 -1.15
N VAL A 28 6.70 -7.36 0.04
CA VAL A 28 5.75 -6.25 0.22
C VAL A 28 6.49 -5.07 0.83
N VAL A 29 6.49 -3.94 0.14
CA VAL A 29 7.15 -2.70 0.59
C VAL A 29 6.08 -1.68 0.97
N ILE A 30 6.07 -1.27 2.24
CA ILE A 30 5.22 -0.17 2.71
C ILE A 30 5.92 1.13 2.38
N THR A 31 5.29 1.98 1.57
CA THR A 31 5.92 3.23 1.11
C THR A 31 4.89 4.30 0.76
N ALA A 32 5.23 5.56 1.03
CA ALA A 32 4.51 6.73 0.51
C ALA A 32 5.21 7.34 -0.73
N ASP A 33 6.37 6.79 -1.11
CA ASP A 33 7.21 7.31 -2.18
C ASP A 33 6.69 6.87 -3.56
N ALA A 34 6.32 7.84 -4.39
CA ALA A 34 5.84 7.62 -5.74
C ALA A 34 6.85 6.88 -6.63
N ASP A 35 8.15 7.08 -6.44
CA ASP A 35 9.19 6.40 -7.21
C ASP A 35 9.27 4.90 -6.89
N VAL A 36 9.04 4.54 -5.63
CA VAL A 36 8.99 3.14 -5.19
C VAL A 36 7.72 2.47 -5.72
N VAL A 37 6.59 3.17 -5.69
CA VAL A 37 5.32 2.70 -6.25
C VAL A 37 5.43 2.50 -7.77
N ALA A 38 6.05 3.43 -8.49
CA ALA A 38 6.23 3.36 -9.94
C ALA A 38 7.12 2.20 -10.40
N ARG A 39 8.06 1.76 -9.53
CA ARG A 39 8.91 0.58 -9.75
C ARG A 39 8.27 -0.73 -9.28
N ALA A 40 7.11 -0.63 -8.63
CA ALA A 40 6.19 -1.69 -8.21
C ALA A 40 5.85 -2.72 -9.31
N ASP A 41 6.02 -4.04 -9.12
CA ASP A 41 5.35 -5.01 -10.02
C ASP A 41 3.82 -5.02 -9.82
N ARG A 42 3.40 -4.72 -8.59
CA ARG A 42 2.01 -4.57 -8.16
C ARG A 42 1.90 -3.45 -7.14
N VAL A 43 0.74 -2.80 -7.10
CA VAL A 43 0.46 -1.73 -6.15
C VAL A 43 -0.83 -2.05 -5.39
N VAL A 44 -0.81 -1.86 -4.08
CA VAL A 44 -1.93 -2.02 -3.18
C VAL A 44 -2.15 -0.70 -2.45
N LEU A 45 -3.32 -0.12 -2.68
CA LEU A 45 -3.77 1.07 -1.98
C LEU A 45 -4.71 0.64 -0.85
N PRO A 46 -4.30 0.73 0.43
CA PRO A 46 -5.17 0.34 1.53
C PRO A 46 -6.38 1.30 1.60
N GLY A 47 -7.57 0.81 1.92
CA GLY A 47 -8.76 1.65 1.99
C GLY A 47 -9.69 1.23 3.12
N VAL A 48 -9.81 2.06 4.16
CA VAL A 48 -10.87 1.96 5.17
C VAL A 48 -11.96 2.99 4.86
N GLY A 49 -12.65 2.85 3.73
CA GLY A 49 -13.79 3.72 3.36
C GLY A 49 -13.46 5.21 3.13
N ALA A 50 -12.23 5.66 3.34
CA ALA A 50 -11.79 7.05 3.17
C ALA A 50 -11.05 7.26 1.83
N PHE A 51 -11.65 6.88 0.70
CA PHE A 51 -11.09 7.15 -0.64
C PHE A 51 -10.76 8.64 -0.83
N ARG A 52 -11.51 9.53 -0.16
CA ARG A 52 -11.22 10.97 -0.09
C ARG A 52 -9.88 11.28 0.58
N ALA A 53 -9.57 10.68 1.73
CA ALA A 53 -8.30 10.89 2.42
C ALA A 53 -7.12 10.36 1.59
N CYS A 54 -7.33 9.25 0.89
CA CYS A 54 -6.35 8.70 -0.05
C CYS A 54 -6.09 9.66 -1.22
N ARG A 55 -7.15 10.17 -1.87
CA ARG A 55 -7.01 11.19 -2.91
C ARG A 55 -6.27 12.42 -2.39
N ASP A 56 -6.65 12.94 -1.23
CA ASP A 56 -6.08 14.17 -0.69
C ASP A 56 -4.60 14.03 -0.28
N ALA A 57 -4.14 12.81 0.02
CA ALA A 57 -2.72 12.52 0.28
C ALA A 57 -1.88 12.30 -1.00
N LEU A 58 -2.51 12.16 -2.16
CA LEU A 58 -1.86 11.96 -3.46
C LEU A 58 -1.68 13.28 -4.25
N VAL A 59 -2.15 14.42 -3.73
CA VAL A 59 -2.07 15.75 -4.37
C VAL A 59 -1.00 16.62 -3.73
#